data_AF-A0A7X8G7R8-F1
#
_entry.id   AF-A0A7X8G7R8-F1
#
_cell.length_a   1.000
_cell.length_b   1.000
_cell.length_c   1.000
_cell.angle_alpha   90.00
_cell.angle_beta   90.00
_cell.angle_gamma   90.00
#
_symmetry.space_group_name_H-M   'P 1'
#
loop_
_entity.id
_entity.type
_entity.pdbx_description
1 polymer ?
#
loop_
_entity_poly.entity_id
_entity_poly.type
_entity_poly.pdbx_seq_one_letter_code
_entity_poly.pdbx_strand_id
1 'polypeptide(L)'
;DVQINFWEYKSIADEIIKSLKVNMPTKLSVVMNVDIKADTGEGLIDDKLTQMIEIPLDLNQFTISKKEITSEPKTVEKTIRLEMPPNGNKLTIYYSIIGVLVLSFILLLLFSTTAEDINPYVKEINNLFKKYGNRFVALLEDNSIQNLSIYKVNSVDDLVRLSDEIGKPIIYQYNKNPMDITEFYIIDNTIKYTFNQKECFEQKRKDAEFPFVDKLEDFLASAEDESC
;
A
#
# COMPACT_ATOMS: atom_id res chain seq x y z
N ASP A 1 45.61 -37.66 33.30
CA ASP A 1 44.89 -38.93 33.46
C ASP A 1 44.22 -38.90 34.83
N VAL A 2 42.89 -39.02 34.89
CA VAL A 2 42.16 -39.04 36.17
C VAL A 2 41.77 -40.49 36.42
N GLN A 3 42.47 -41.15 37.34
CA GLN A 3 42.24 -42.54 37.67
C GLN A 3 41.15 -42.65 38.74
N ILE A 4 39.99 -43.19 38.37
CA ILE A 4 38.89 -43.45 39.30
C ILE A 4 38.96 -44.91 39.73
N ASN A 5 39.21 -45.17 41.01
CA ASN A 5 39.31 -46.52 41.56
C ASN A 5 37.92 -47.11 41.82
N PHE A 6 37.38 -47.81 40.83
CA PHE A 6 36.06 -48.42 40.89
C PHE A 6 35.84 -49.34 42.10
N TRP A 7 36.87 -50.12 42.48
CA TRP A 7 36.75 -51.12 43.54
C TRP A 7 36.52 -50.51 44.93
N GLU A 8 37.11 -49.34 45.17
CA GLU A 8 36.94 -48.62 46.43
C GLU A 8 35.48 -48.19 46.61
N TYR A 9 34.89 -47.55 45.61
CA TYR A 9 33.49 -47.13 45.63
C TYR A 9 32.51 -48.31 45.71
N LYS A 10 32.82 -49.42 45.02
CA LYS A 10 32.01 -50.65 45.12
C LYS A 10 32.05 -51.25 46.51
N SER A 11 33.23 -51.31 47.15
CA SER A 11 33.38 -51.88 48.49
C SER A 11 32.56 -51.13 49.55
N ILE A 12 32.49 -49.81 49.43
CA ILE A 12 31.69 -48.94 50.32
C ILE A 12 30.19 -49.19 50.08
N ALA A 13 29.77 -49.29 48.82
CA ALA A 13 28.38 -49.58 48.48
C ALA A 13 27.93 -50.96 49.02
N ASP A 14 28.78 -51.98 48.88
CA ASP A 14 28.51 -53.34 49.37
C ASP A 14 28.43 -53.39 50.91
N GLU A 15 29.28 -52.64 51.61
CA GLU A 15 29.23 -52.53 53.08
C GLU A 15 27.91 -51.92 53.56
N ILE A 16 27.46 -50.84 52.90
CA ILE A 16 26.20 -50.17 53.21
C ILE A 16 25.01 -51.11 52.95
N ILE A 17 24.97 -51.79 51.81
CA ILE A 17 23.90 -52.76 51.47
C ILE A 17 23.87 -53.91 52.50
N LYS A 18 25.03 -54.42 52.90
CA LYS A 18 25.15 -55.50 53.88
C LYS A 18 24.70 -55.06 55.28
N SER A 19 25.03 -53.83 55.69
CA SER A 19 24.62 -53.29 56.99
C SER A 19 23.11 -53.02 57.06
N LEU A 20 22.51 -52.59 55.95
CA LEU A 20 21.09 -52.26 55.87
C LEU A 20 20.22 -53.48 55.57
N LYS A 21 20.79 -54.62 55.14
CA LYS A 21 20.07 -55.86 54.72
C LYS A 21 18.96 -55.61 53.67
N VAL A 22 19.05 -54.52 52.93
CA VAL A 22 18.08 -54.12 51.90
C VAL A 22 18.83 -54.02 50.57
N ASN A 23 18.30 -54.67 49.53
CA ASN A 23 18.85 -54.57 48.19
C ASN A 23 18.49 -53.21 47.58
N MET A 24 19.42 -52.26 47.59
CA MET A 24 19.23 -50.93 47.04
C MET A 24 20.07 -50.74 45.77
N PRO A 25 19.47 -50.28 44.66
CA PRO A 25 20.22 -49.98 43.45
C PRO A 25 21.14 -48.78 43.72
N THR A 26 22.45 -48.95 43.50
CA THR A 26 23.47 -47.92 43.73
C THR A 26 24.17 -47.57 42.43
N LYS A 27 24.44 -46.28 42.22
CA LYS A 27 25.10 -45.78 41.01
C LYS A 27 26.18 -44.76 41.34
N LEU A 28 27.31 -44.84 40.65
CA LEU A 28 28.39 -43.87 40.65
C LEU A 28 28.19 -42.91 39.47
N SER A 29 28.10 -41.61 39.73
CA SER A 29 27.95 -40.58 38.68
C SER A 29 29.21 -39.73 38.62
N VAL A 30 29.91 -39.78 37.49
CA VAL A 30 31.11 -38.97 37.23
C VAL A 30 30.71 -37.83 36.32
N VAL A 31 30.94 -36.58 36.74
CA VAL A 31 30.62 -35.38 35.96
C VAL A 31 31.92 -34.68 35.56
N MET A 32 32.06 -34.40 34.28
CA MET A 32 33.20 -33.70 33.69
C MET A 32 32.73 -32.40 33.06
N ASN A 33 33.31 -31.28 33.49
CA ASN A 33 33.10 -29.97 32.88
C ASN A 33 34.32 -29.62 32.04
N VAL A 34 34.09 -29.28 30.78
CA VAL A 34 35.13 -28.95 29.80
C VAL A 34 34.86 -27.55 29.27
N ASP A 35 35.78 -26.62 29.51
CA ASP A 35 35.78 -25.30 28.90
C ASP A 35 36.64 -25.34 27.62
N ILE A 36 36.05 -25.04 26.47
CA ILE A 36 36.68 -25.08 25.14
C ILE A 36 36.85 -23.64 24.65
N LYS A 37 38.10 -23.25 24.37
CA LYS A 37 38.42 -21.98 23.72
C LYS A 37 39.12 -22.26 22.39
N ALA A 38 38.50 -21.88 21.28
CA ALA A 38 39.04 -22.09 19.94
C ALA A 38 39.09 -20.77 19.16
N ASP A 39 40.26 -20.45 18.61
CA ASP A 39 40.44 -19.35 17.67
C ASP A 39 40.30 -19.89 16.26
N THR A 40 39.11 -19.71 15.69
CA THR A 40 38.86 -19.97 14.26
C THR A 40 38.92 -18.61 13.59
N GLY A 41 39.62 -18.45 12.46
CA GLY A 41 39.89 -17.14 11.83
C GLY A 41 38.71 -16.21 11.48
N GLU A 42 37.48 -16.54 11.88
CA GLU A 42 36.28 -15.70 11.86
C GLU A 42 35.81 -15.24 13.27
N GLY A 43 36.51 -15.61 14.35
CA GLY A 43 36.24 -15.21 15.72
C GLY A 43 36.62 -16.25 16.79
N LEU A 44 36.79 -15.76 18.03
CA LEU A 44 37.05 -16.59 19.22
C LEU A 44 35.76 -17.28 19.68
N ILE A 45 35.77 -18.61 19.72
CA ILE A 45 34.69 -19.45 20.24
C ILE A 45 35.03 -19.82 21.69
N ASP A 46 34.15 -19.48 22.63
CA ASP A 46 34.19 -19.91 24.04
C ASP A 46 32.95 -20.78 24.28
N ASP A 47 33.15 -22.08 24.49
CA ASP A 47 32.07 -23.06 24.65
C ASP A 47 32.28 -23.96 25.87
N LYS A 48 31.19 -24.36 26.52
CA LYS A 48 31.23 -25.14 27.76
C LYS A 48 30.47 -26.44 27.61
N LEU A 49 31.17 -27.55 27.78
CA LEU A 49 30.62 -28.90 27.62
C LEU A 49 30.64 -29.65 28.94
N THR A 50 29.47 -30.12 29.38
CA THR A 50 29.34 -31.00 30.55
C THR A 50 28.98 -32.43 30.11
N GLN A 51 29.83 -33.39 30.45
CA GLN A 51 29.61 -34.81 30.20
C GLN A 51 29.37 -35.53 31.53
N MET A 52 28.41 -36.46 31.59
CA MET A 52 28.25 -37.35 32.74
C MET A 52 28.29 -38.80 32.32
N ILE A 53 28.95 -39.60 33.15
CA ILE A 53 29.02 -41.05 33.03
C ILE A 53 28.36 -41.62 34.29
N GLU A 54 27.28 -42.37 34.10
CA GLU A 54 26.65 -43.13 35.19
C GLU A 54 27.10 -44.59 35.12
N ILE A 55 27.65 -45.10 36.22
CA ILE A 55 28.13 -46.47 36.38
C ILE A 55 27.30 -47.15 37.49
N PRO A 56 26.46 -48.14 37.17
CA PRO A 56 25.77 -48.93 38.20
C PRO A 56 26.78 -49.78 38.98
N LEU A 57 26.67 -49.78 40.32
CA LEU A 57 27.57 -50.53 41.21
C LEU A 57 26.97 -51.89 41.64
N ASP A 58 25.68 -52.09 41.40
CA ASP A 58 24.88 -53.26 41.76
C ASP A 58 24.98 -54.43 40.75
N LEU A 59 25.62 -54.21 39.60
CA LEU A 59 25.73 -55.20 38.52
C LEU A 59 27.20 -55.60 38.26
N ASN A 60 27.44 -56.90 38.03
CA ASN A 60 28.78 -57.42 37.70
C ASN A 60 29.20 -57.15 36.25
N GLN A 61 28.26 -56.78 35.39
CA GLN A 61 28.50 -56.39 34.00
C GLN A 61 27.57 -55.21 33.69
N PHE A 62 28.13 -54.15 33.14
CA PHE A 62 27.38 -52.95 32.76
C PHE A 62 27.94 -52.36 31.47
N THR A 63 27.06 -51.75 30.68
CA THR A 63 27.44 -51.05 29.46
C THR A 63 27.57 -49.57 29.76
N ILE A 64 28.78 -49.03 29.65
CA ILE A 64 29.02 -47.59 29.80
C ILE A 64 28.38 -46.88 28.60
N SER A 65 27.26 -46.21 28.85
CA SER A 65 26.60 -45.37 27.84
C SER A 65 26.92 -43.92 28.13
N LYS A 66 27.72 -43.27 27.27
CA LYS A 66 28.00 -41.83 27.36
C LYS A 66 26.68 -41.07 27.15
N LYS A 67 26.21 -40.35 28.17
CA LYS A 67 25.04 -39.48 28.05
C LYS A 67 25.51 -38.03 28.15
N GLU A 68 25.35 -37.30 27.05
CA GLU A 68 25.59 -35.85 27.02
C GLU A 68 24.38 -35.18 27.68
N ILE A 69 24.58 -34.60 28.88
CA ILE A 69 23.49 -34.01 29.68
C ILE A 69 23.14 -32.60 29.21
N THR A 70 23.92 -32.03 28.29
CA THR A 70 23.69 -30.72 27.72
C THR A 70 23.83 -30.84 26.21
N SER A 71 22.70 -31.17 25.57
CA SER A 71 22.49 -30.93 24.15
C SER A 71 21.72 -29.62 24.03
N GLU A 72 22.36 -28.49 24.30
CA GLU A 72 22.19 -27.40 23.35
C GLU A 72 23.19 -27.73 22.23
N PRO A 73 22.73 -28.18 21.05
CA PRO A 73 23.62 -28.41 19.94
C PRO A 73 24.14 -27.04 19.50
N LYS A 74 25.26 -26.58 20.06
CA LYS A 74 26.17 -25.68 19.32
C LYS A 74 26.97 -26.53 18.36
N THR A 75 26.24 -27.20 17.47
CA THR A 75 26.77 -27.57 16.17
C THR A 75 27.38 -26.28 15.62
N VAL A 76 28.60 -26.33 15.09
CA VAL A 76 28.93 -25.41 14.01
C VAL A 76 28.01 -25.82 12.87
N GLU A 77 26.76 -25.39 12.96
CA GLU A 77 25.86 -25.43 11.84
C GLU A 77 26.51 -24.44 10.91
N LYS A 78 27.31 -24.94 9.98
CA LYS A 78 27.18 -24.38 8.66
C LYS A 78 25.72 -24.61 8.35
N THR A 79 24.89 -23.59 8.60
CA THR A 79 23.55 -23.52 8.06
C THR A 79 23.78 -23.54 6.56
N ILE A 80 23.89 -24.75 6.00
CA ILE A 80 23.67 -24.94 4.60
C ILE A 80 22.19 -24.65 4.52
N ARG A 81 21.87 -23.39 4.21
CA ARG A 81 20.63 -23.04 3.56
C ARG A 81 20.65 -23.87 2.28
N LEU A 82 20.23 -25.12 2.39
CA LEU A 82 19.64 -25.79 1.25
C LEU A 82 18.42 -24.92 1.00
N GLU A 83 18.57 -23.98 0.07
CA GLU A 83 17.43 -23.40 -0.62
C GLU A 83 16.65 -24.62 -1.10
N MET A 84 15.64 -25.03 -0.33
CA MET A 84 14.70 -26.02 -0.82
C MET A 84 14.20 -25.39 -2.11
N PRO A 85 14.44 -26.01 -3.29
CA PRO A 85 13.94 -25.45 -4.52
C PRO A 85 12.44 -25.29 -4.28
N PRO A 86 11.91 -24.04 -4.34
CA PRO A 86 10.51 -23.81 -4.06
C PRO A 86 9.76 -24.70 -5.04
N ASN A 87 8.95 -25.60 -4.51
CA ASN A 87 8.29 -26.64 -5.27
C ASN A 87 7.56 -25.95 -6.43
N GLY A 88 8.11 -26.02 -7.65
CA GLY A 88 7.89 -25.00 -8.68
C GLY A 88 6.41 -24.84 -9.00
N ASN A 89 5.67 -25.95 -8.95
CA ASN A 89 4.23 -25.97 -9.16
C ASN A 89 3.45 -25.20 -8.08
N LYS A 90 3.82 -25.34 -6.80
CA LYS A 90 3.15 -24.59 -5.72
C LYS A 90 3.43 -23.10 -5.84
N LEU A 91 4.67 -22.75 -6.15
CA LEU A 91 5.09 -21.37 -6.33
C LEU A 91 4.36 -20.71 -7.51
N THR A 92 4.26 -21.41 -8.65
CA THR A 92 3.49 -20.94 -9.83
C THR A 92 2.01 -20.76 -9.53
N ILE A 93 1.39 -21.63 -8.72
CA ILE A 93 -0.02 -21.50 -8.30
C ILE A 93 -0.22 -20.27 -7.41
N TYR A 94 0.68 -20.01 -6.46
CA TYR A 94 0.58 -18.80 -5.62
C TYR A 94 0.75 -17.52 -6.44
N TYR A 95 1.72 -17.48 -7.35
CA TYR A 95 1.90 -16.33 -8.23
C TYR A 95 0.76 -16.12 -9.21
N SER A 96 0.14 -17.20 -9.73
CA SER A 96 -1.02 -17.06 -10.61
C SER A 96 -2.23 -16.50 -9.86
N ILE A 97 -2.48 -16.93 -8.62
CA ILE A 97 -3.57 -16.41 -7.78
C ILE A 97 -3.35 -14.93 -7.47
N ILE A 98 -2.14 -14.53 -7.07
CA ILE A 98 -1.79 -13.12 -6.85
C ILE A 98 -1.96 -12.31 -8.14
N GLY A 99 -1.51 -12.84 -9.28
CA GLY A 99 -1.59 -12.16 -10.58
C GLY A 99 -3.03 -11.90 -11.00
N VAL A 100 -3.91 -12.90 -10.86
CA VAL A 100 -5.35 -12.75 -11.16
C VAL A 100 -6.01 -11.74 -10.23
N LEU A 101 -5.66 -11.75 -8.95
CA LEU A 101 -6.22 -10.81 -7.97
C LEU A 101 -5.81 -9.36 -8.26
N VAL A 102 -4.53 -9.14 -8.58
CA VAL A 102 -4.02 -7.82 -8.98
C VAL A 102 -4.63 -7.36 -10.29
N LEU A 103 -4.74 -8.24 -11.30
CA LEU A 103 -5.35 -7.92 -12.58
C LEU A 103 -6.84 -7.57 -12.43
N SER A 104 -7.58 -8.34 -11.62
CA SER A 104 -8.98 -8.06 -11.27
C SER A 104 -9.13 -6.73 -10.55
N PHE A 105 -8.22 -6.41 -9.62
CA PHE A 105 -8.21 -5.13 -8.93
C PHE A 105 -7.94 -3.96 -9.87
N ILE A 106 -6.99 -4.09 -10.80
CA ILE A 106 -6.72 -3.08 -11.83
C ILE A 106 -7.94 -2.88 -12.73
N LEU A 107 -8.58 -3.97 -13.17
CA LEU A 107 -9.80 -3.90 -13.98
C LEU A 107 -10.95 -3.24 -13.22
N LEU A 108 -11.12 -3.53 -11.93
CA LEU A 108 -12.09 -2.85 -11.08
C LEU A 108 -11.78 -1.37 -10.92
N LEU A 109 -10.52 -0.97 -10.76
CA LEU A 109 -10.16 0.45 -10.72
C LEU A 109 -10.42 1.15 -12.06
N LEU A 110 -10.12 0.51 -13.18
CA LEU A 110 -10.39 1.04 -14.52
C LEU A 110 -11.90 1.15 -14.81
N PHE A 111 -12.70 0.19 -14.33
CA PHE A 111 -14.15 0.20 -14.54
C PHE A 111 -14.86 1.11 -13.53
N SER A 112 -14.38 1.17 -12.30
CA SER A 112 -14.90 2.08 -11.25
C SER A 112 -14.45 3.53 -11.47
N THR A 113 -13.40 3.77 -12.26
CA THR A 113 -13.04 5.11 -12.77
C THR A 113 -13.68 5.40 -14.13
N THR A 114 -14.67 4.61 -14.57
CA THR A 114 -15.58 5.07 -15.63
C THR A 114 -16.24 6.31 -15.06
N ALA A 115 -15.78 7.42 -15.61
CA ALA A 115 -16.10 8.77 -15.22
C ALA A 115 -17.59 8.86 -14.91
N GLU A 116 -17.95 9.51 -13.79
CA GLU A 116 -19.16 10.34 -13.85
C GLU A 116 -19.09 11.05 -15.21
N ASP A 117 -20.14 10.97 -16.01
CA ASP A 117 -20.28 11.78 -17.21
C ASP A 117 -20.23 13.25 -16.76
N ILE A 118 -19.03 13.76 -16.48
CA ILE A 118 -18.78 15.13 -16.14
C ILE A 118 -19.02 15.82 -17.45
N ASN A 119 -20.28 16.27 -17.60
CA ASN A 119 -20.75 17.01 -18.74
C ASN A 119 -19.67 18.04 -19.12
N PRO A 120 -19.32 18.15 -20.41
CA PRO A 120 -18.33 19.12 -20.88
C PRO A 120 -18.53 20.52 -20.30
N TYR A 121 -19.77 20.92 -20.02
CA TYR A 121 -20.12 22.16 -19.33
C TYR A 121 -19.54 22.26 -17.90
N VAL A 122 -19.69 21.21 -17.08
CA VAL A 122 -19.17 21.16 -15.70
C VAL A 122 -17.65 21.22 -15.69
N LYS A 123 -17.00 20.63 -16.70
CA LYS A 123 -15.56 20.71 -16.88
C LYS A 123 -15.10 22.14 -17.19
N GLU A 124 -15.82 22.88 -18.04
CA GLU A 124 -15.54 24.29 -18.31
C GLU A 124 -15.72 25.15 -17.05
N ILE A 125 -16.83 25.00 -16.32
CA ILE A 125 -17.10 25.72 -15.07
C ILE A 125 -15.99 25.46 -14.03
N ASN A 126 -15.59 24.20 -13.84
CA ASN A 126 -14.51 23.86 -12.91
C ASN A 126 -13.15 24.46 -13.34
N ASN A 127 -12.90 24.57 -14.65
CA ASN A 127 -11.69 25.24 -15.14
C ASN A 127 -11.73 26.75 -14.87
N LEU A 128 -12.89 27.40 -14.97
CA LEU A 128 -13.05 28.81 -14.61
C LEU A 128 -12.77 29.03 -13.12
N PHE A 129 -13.34 28.21 -12.24
CA PHE A 129 -13.07 28.28 -10.80
C PHE A 129 -11.60 28.02 -10.46
N LYS A 130 -10.93 27.09 -11.16
CA LYS A 130 -9.49 26.86 -10.95
C LYS A 130 -8.63 28.06 -11.38
N LYS A 131 -9.00 28.73 -12.48
CA LYS A 131 -8.22 29.84 -13.05
C LYS A 131 -8.46 31.16 -12.33
N TYR A 132 -9.69 31.42 -11.90
CA TYR A 132 -10.13 32.72 -11.37
C TYR A 132 -10.79 32.64 -10.00
N GLY A 133 -10.72 31.49 -9.30
CA GLY A 133 -11.41 31.21 -8.04
C GLY A 133 -11.29 32.28 -6.97
N ASN A 134 -10.12 32.93 -6.86
CA ASN A 134 -9.88 33.98 -5.86
C ASN A 134 -10.66 35.28 -6.10
N ARG A 135 -11.26 35.44 -7.30
CA ARG A 135 -12.01 36.64 -7.70
C ARG A 135 -13.52 36.41 -7.70
N PHE A 136 -13.96 35.16 -7.49
CA PHE A 136 -15.36 34.78 -7.43
C PHE A 136 -15.88 34.81 -6.00
N VAL A 137 -17.08 35.36 -5.83
CA VAL A 137 -17.83 35.37 -4.57
C VAL A 137 -19.16 34.67 -4.79
N ALA A 138 -19.41 33.65 -3.98
CA ALA A 138 -20.62 32.84 -4.06
C ALA A 138 -21.71 33.46 -3.16
N LEU A 139 -22.87 33.77 -3.74
CA LEU A 139 -24.05 34.20 -2.99
C LEU A 139 -25.02 33.04 -2.81
N LEU A 140 -25.49 32.84 -1.57
CA LEU A 140 -26.52 31.84 -1.28
C LEU A 140 -27.91 32.28 -1.76
N GLU A 141 -28.14 33.59 -1.87
CA GLU A 141 -29.43 34.17 -2.19
C GLU A 141 -29.20 35.41 -3.07
N ASP A 142 -29.95 35.51 -4.18
CA ASP A 142 -29.85 36.64 -5.09
C ASP A 142 -30.73 37.78 -4.56
N ASN A 143 -30.10 38.77 -3.94
CA ASN A 143 -30.77 40.03 -3.66
C ASN A 143 -30.86 40.81 -4.97
N SER A 144 -31.91 40.54 -5.74
CA SER A 144 -32.22 41.26 -6.97
C SER A 144 -32.35 42.75 -6.66
N ILE A 145 -31.28 43.51 -6.88
CA ILE A 145 -31.34 44.95 -6.82
C ILE A 145 -32.18 45.38 -8.04
N GLN A 146 -33.38 45.86 -7.78
CA GLN A 146 -34.30 46.30 -8.82
C GLN A 146 -33.80 47.65 -9.37
N ASN A 147 -33.84 47.84 -10.69
CA ASN A 147 -33.40 49.03 -11.45
C ASN A 147 -31.89 49.13 -11.78
N LEU A 148 -31.22 48.03 -12.15
CA LEU A 148 -29.91 48.11 -12.79
C LEU A 148 -29.99 48.09 -14.32
N SER A 149 -29.12 48.88 -14.94
CA SER A 149 -28.82 48.76 -16.37
C SER A 149 -27.96 47.52 -16.59
N ILE A 150 -28.45 46.56 -17.37
CA ILE A 150 -27.77 45.29 -17.62
C ILE A 150 -26.93 45.38 -18.89
N TYR A 151 -25.63 45.13 -18.79
CA TYR A 151 -24.72 45.01 -19.93
C TYR A 151 -24.24 43.57 -20.05
N LYS A 152 -24.41 42.99 -21.24
CA LYS A 152 -23.97 41.63 -21.53
C LYS A 152 -22.52 41.63 -22.00
N VAL A 153 -21.68 40.83 -21.36
CA VAL A 153 -20.27 40.67 -21.72
C VAL A 153 -20.09 39.42 -22.58
N ASN A 154 -19.18 39.47 -23.56
CA ASN A 154 -19.01 38.40 -24.55
C ASN A 154 -18.13 37.23 -24.04
N SER A 155 -17.23 37.48 -23.08
CA SER A 155 -16.31 36.47 -22.53
C SER A 155 -16.17 36.61 -21.02
N VAL A 156 -15.91 35.48 -20.34
CA VAL A 156 -15.51 35.47 -18.92
C VAL A 156 -14.22 36.26 -18.72
N ASP A 157 -13.27 36.20 -19.65
CA ASP A 157 -11.99 36.91 -19.54
C ASP A 157 -12.19 38.43 -19.51
N ASP A 158 -13.14 38.94 -20.28
CA ASP A 158 -13.49 40.37 -20.31
C ASP A 158 -14.21 40.77 -19.02
N LEU A 159 -15.09 39.91 -18.49
CA LEU A 159 -15.70 40.11 -17.18
C LEU A 159 -14.65 40.16 -16.07
N VAL A 160 -13.63 39.29 -16.14
CA VAL A 160 -12.53 39.26 -15.17
C VAL A 160 -11.65 40.52 -15.26
N ARG A 161 -11.35 41.01 -16.47
CA ARG A 161 -10.63 42.27 -16.64
C ARG A 161 -11.41 43.45 -16.07
N LEU A 162 -12.71 43.49 -16.32
CA LEU A 162 -13.59 44.52 -15.79
C LEU A 162 -13.65 44.48 -14.25
N SER A 163 -13.66 43.28 -13.66
CA SER A 163 -13.56 43.08 -12.21
C SER A 163 -12.26 43.66 -11.64
N ASP A 164 -11.13 43.42 -12.31
CA ASP A 164 -9.82 43.96 -11.90
C ASP A 164 -9.76 45.50 -12.03
N GLU A 165 -10.35 46.06 -13.09
CA GLU A 165 -10.36 47.51 -13.34
C GLU A 165 -11.27 48.28 -12.36
N ILE A 166 -12.47 47.74 -12.09
CA ILE A 166 -13.44 48.33 -11.16
C ILE A 166 -13.08 48.00 -9.69
N GLY A 167 -12.23 47.00 -9.47
CA GLY A 167 -11.83 46.54 -8.12
C GLY A 167 -12.96 45.87 -7.36
N LYS A 168 -13.97 45.33 -8.05
CA LYS A 168 -15.14 44.65 -7.46
C LYS A 168 -15.13 43.16 -7.80
N PRO A 169 -15.50 42.28 -6.86
CA PRO A 169 -15.49 40.84 -7.10
C PRO A 169 -16.56 40.41 -8.10
N ILE A 170 -16.34 39.27 -8.76
CA ILE A 170 -17.33 38.64 -9.62
C ILE A 170 -18.23 37.77 -8.78
N ILE A 171 -19.53 37.94 -8.94
CA ILE A 171 -20.55 37.30 -8.12
C ILE A 171 -21.25 36.21 -8.94
N TYR A 172 -21.58 35.10 -8.30
CA TYR A 172 -22.43 34.07 -8.86
C TYR A 172 -23.35 33.47 -7.79
N GLN A 173 -24.48 32.91 -8.19
CA GLN A 173 -25.37 32.20 -7.28
C GLN A 173 -24.81 30.81 -6.98
N TYR A 174 -24.55 30.54 -5.70
CA TYR A 174 -24.07 29.24 -5.25
C TYR A 174 -25.16 28.19 -5.41
N ASN A 175 -24.83 27.10 -6.11
CA ASN A 175 -25.63 25.89 -6.13
C ASN A 175 -24.72 24.68 -5.88
N LYS A 176 -25.27 23.66 -5.22
CA LYS A 176 -24.58 22.38 -4.99
C LYS A 176 -24.23 21.68 -6.31
N ASN A 177 -25.05 21.87 -7.34
CA ASN A 177 -24.77 21.36 -8.68
C ASN A 177 -24.11 22.45 -9.55
N PRO A 178 -22.88 22.24 -10.05
CA PRO A 178 -22.21 23.19 -10.94
C PRO A 178 -22.92 23.39 -12.28
N MET A 179 -23.82 22.49 -12.70
CA MET A 179 -24.65 22.69 -13.90
C MET A 179 -25.64 23.85 -13.76
N ASP A 180 -26.04 24.16 -12.54
CA ASP A 180 -27.05 25.18 -12.27
C ASP A 180 -26.43 26.58 -12.13
N ILE A 181 -25.09 26.67 -12.10
CA ILE A 181 -24.37 27.93 -12.13
C ILE A 181 -24.35 28.41 -13.58
N THR A 182 -25.23 29.36 -13.90
CA THR A 182 -25.47 29.82 -15.27
C THR A 182 -25.04 31.27 -15.50
N GLU A 183 -25.19 32.13 -14.49
CA GLU A 183 -24.90 33.56 -14.58
C GLU A 183 -23.73 33.95 -13.66
N PHE A 184 -22.77 34.67 -14.22
CA PHE A 184 -21.72 35.37 -13.49
C PHE A 184 -21.91 36.87 -13.72
N TYR A 185 -21.83 37.68 -12.66
CA TYR A 185 -22.05 39.11 -12.79
C TYR A 185 -21.20 39.97 -11.88
N ILE A 186 -21.06 41.25 -12.25
CA ILE A 186 -20.43 42.29 -11.41
C ILE A 186 -21.46 43.40 -11.22
N ILE A 187 -21.60 43.87 -9.99
CA ILE A 187 -22.48 45.00 -9.66
C ILE A 187 -21.62 46.24 -9.45
N ASP A 188 -21.73 47.20 -10.36
CA ASP A 188 -21.16 48.52 -10.21
C ASP A 188 -22.23 49.61 -10.11
N ASN A 189 -22.56 50.01 -8.88
CA ASN A 189 -23.56 51.03 -8.58
C ASN A 189 -24.93 50.68 -9.18
N THR A 190 -25.30 51.30 -10.31
CA THR A 190 -26.56 51.07 -11.03
C THR A 190 -26.38 50.21 -12.28
N ILE A 191 -25.20 49.62 -12.48
CA ILE A 191 -24.83 48.84 -13.66
C ILE A 191 -24.53 47.38 -13.26
N LYS A 192 -25.22 46.42 -13.91
CA LYS A 192 -24.96 44.98 -13.77
C LYS A 192 -24.29 44.48 -15.04
N TYR A 193 -23.06 44.03 -14.94
CA TYR A 193 -22.37 43.34 -16.05
C TYR A 193 -22.62 41.85 -15.91
N THR A 194 -23.33 41.26 -16.86
CA THR A 194 -23.70 39.85 -16.85
C THR A 194 -22.95 39.08 -17.93
N PHE A 195 -22.48 37.90 -17.56
CA PHE A 195 -22.00 36.88 -18.47
C PHE A 195 -22.76 35.57 -18.23
N ASN A 196 -23.33 34.99 -19.29
CA ASN A 196 -24.05 33.72 -19.23
C ASN A 196 -23.22 32.61 -19.88
N GLN A 197 -22.69 31.69 -19.06
CA GLN A 197 -21.84 30.59 -19.56
C GLN A 197 -22.67 29.56 -20.35
N LYS A 198 -23.94 29.35 -19.98
CA LYS A 198 -24.83 28.38 -20.63
C LYS A 198 -25.13 28.78 -22.08
N GLU A 199 -25.42 30.06 -22.31
CA GLU A 199 -25.64 30.58 -23.66
C GLU A 199 -24.37 30.50 -24.54
N CYS A 200 -23.20 30.77 -23.97
CA CYS A 200 -21.92 30.62 -24.69
C CYS A 200 -21.65 29.15 -25.07
N PHE A 201 -21.96 28.21 -24.17
CA PHE A 201 -21.80 26.78 -24.43
C PHE A 201 -22.76 26.26 -25.49
N GLU A 202 -24.03 26.68 -25.46
CA GLU A 202 -25.02 26.34 -26.49
C GLU A 202 -24.65 26.92 -27.86
N GLN A 203 -24.07 28.13 -27.90
CA GLN A 203 -23.60 28.73 -29.15
C GLN A 203 -22.42 27.95 -29.74
N LYS A 204 -21.40 27.60 -28.92
CA LYS A 204 -20.28 26.76 -29.37
C LYS A 204 -20.73 25.39 -29.87
N ARG A 205 -21.77 24.81 -29.26
CA ARG A 205 -22.32 23.52 -29.71
C ARG A 205 -22.96 23.64 -31.10
N LYS A 206 -23.72 24.71 -31.34
CA LYS A 206 -24.31 25.01 -32.66
C LYS A 206 -23.22 25.28 -33.70
N ASP A 207 -22.24 26.13 -33.37
CA ASP A 207 -21.14 26.48 -34.27
C ASP A 207 -20.22 25.29 -34.58
N ALA A 208 -20.22 24.23 -33.76
CA ALA A 208 -19.53 22.96 -34.04
C ALA A 208 -20.37 21.98 -34.89
N GLU A 209 -21.69 22.16 -34.93
CA GLU A 209 -22.64 21.38 -35.73
C GLU A 209 -22.75 21.94 -37.16
N PHE A 210 -22.67 23.27 -37.33
CA PHE A 210 -22.66 23.96 -38.63
C PHE A 210 -21.53 23.55 -39.62
N PRO A 211 -20.25 23.38 -39.24
CA PRO A 211 -19.19 23.00 -40.18
C PRO A 211 -19.33 21.58 -40.75
N PHE A 212 -20.18 20.75 -40.14
CA PHE A 212 -20.53 19.44 -40.69
C PHE A 212 -21.60 19.54 -41.78
N VAL A 213 -22.55 20.48 -41.64
CA VAL A 213 -23.64 20.71 -42.61
C VAL A 213 -23.10 21.37 -43.88
N ASP A 214 -22.27 22.40 -43.76
CA ASP A 214 -21.63 23.06 -44.93
C ASP A 214 -20.77 22.06 -45.74
N LYS A 215 -20.02 21.19 -45.06
CA LYS A 215 -19.24 20.13 -45.73
C LYS A 215 -20.11 19.09 -46.43
N LEU A 216 -21.32 18.84 -45.95
CA LEU A 216 -22.24 17.90 -46.56
C LEU A 216 -22.89 18.51 -47.81
N GLU A 217 -23.24 19.80 -47.77
CA GLU A 217 -23.75 20.53 -48.93
C GLU A 217 -22.71 20.65 -50.05
N ASP A 218 -21.45 20.97 -49.72
CA ASP A 218 -20.34 20.98 -50.70
C ASP A 218 -20.11 19.58 -51.33
N PHE A 219 -20.28 18.51 -50.56
CA PHE A 219 -20.10 17.14 -51.05
C PHE A 219 -21.25 16.68 -51.96
N LEU A 220 -22.49 17.10 -51.66
CA LEU A 220 -23.66 16.81 -52.47
C LEU A 220 -23.66 17.64 -53.77
N ALA A 221 -23.24 18.91 -53.71
CA ALA A 221 -23.08 19.75 -54.89
C ALA A 221 -22.00 19.22 -55.85
N SER A 222 -20.92 18.64 -55.32
CA SER A 222 -19.88 17.98 -56.15
C SER A 222 -20.33 16.66 -56.77
N ALA A 223 -21.35 15.99 -56.22
CA ALA A 223 -21.84 14.71 -56.72
C ALA A 223 -22.89 14.86 -57.84
N GLU A 224 -23.53 16.03 -57.95
CA GLU A 224 -24.49 16.32 -59.03
C GLU A 224 -23.80 16.71 -60.36
N ASP A 225 -22.56 17.24 -60.33
CA ASP A 225 -21.82 17.63 -61.54
C ASP A 225 -21.12 16.45 -62.26
N GLU A 226 -21.00 15.26 -61.64
CA GLU A 226 -20.41 14.05 -62.27
C GLU A 226 -21.46 13.13 -62.95
N SER A 227 -22.73 13.53 -63.01
CA SER A 227 -23.83 12.73 -63.60
C SER A 227 -24.37 13.24 -64.95
N CYS A 228 -23.62 14.02 -65.72
CA CYS A 228 -23.96 14.38 -67.11
C CYS A 228 -22.93 13.87 -68.13
#